data_AF-A0A4Q3BRU4-F1
#
_entry.id   AF-A0A4Q3BRU4-F1
#
_cell.length_a   1.000
_cell.length_b   1.000
_cell.length_c   1.000
_cell.angle_alpha   90.00
_cell.angle_beta   90.00
_cell.angle_gamma   90.00
#
_symmetry.space_group_name_H-M   'P 1'
#
loop_
_entity.id
_entity.type
_entity.pdbx_description
1 polymer ?
#
loop_
_entity_poly.entity_id
_entity_poly.type
_entity_poly.pdbx_seq_one_letter_code
_entity_poly.pdbx_strand_id
1 'polypeptide(L)'
;MKNILYYLVFAHLLLNSCNKDKVEGCKELAKAPQEFLDYWHFPNGSMWVYKLDSSEDIYDTVIVEFSRAEKGITDYDGGPNEGCEMVYLTRLIHSDTIFHTHPKGAPDFYKSHSDFRTFYGKSTGSWSLYDNGGDGKYLMAGTLFWYPFKEGEIAKGNSTDIKFNGLITFSSDKFGAIDNTIFLSSNITPSHSKHFKEMFIAKNIGIMKLKYTNGETWELVDYKIKK
;
A
#
# COMPACT_ATOMS: atom_id res chain seq x y z
N MET A 1 -44.62 37.20 -1.49
CA MET A 1 -43.46 37.01 -2.39
C MET A 1 -42.25 36.30 -1.77
N LYS A 2 -42.11 36.17 -0.44
CA LYS A 2 -40.96 35.45 0.17
C LYS A 2 -40.95 33.93 -0.04
N ASN A 3 -42.10 33.30 -0.31
CA ASN A 3 -42.19 31.84 -0.45
C ASN A 3 -41.75 31.32 -1.83
N ILE A 4 -41.73 32.15 -2.87
CA ILE A 4 -41.37 31.72 -4.23
C ILE A 4 -39.85 31.49 -4.37
N LEU A 5 -39.04 32.25 -3.62
CA LEU A 5 -37.57 32.12 -3.66
C LEU A 5 -37.09 30.78 -3.07
N TYR A 6 -37.76 30.26 -2.03
CA TYR A 6 -37.42 28.98 -1.41
C TYR A 6 -37.63 27.80 -2.37
N TYR A 7 -38.72 27.80 -3.15
CA TYR A 7 -38.97 26.74 -4.13
C TYR A 7 -37.97 26.74 -5.28
N LEU A 8 -37.49 27.91 -5.72
CA LEU A 8 -36.48 28.00 -6.77
C LEU A 8 -35.10 27.52 -6.31
N VAL A 9 -34.70 27.83 -5.07
CA VAL A 9 -33.44 27.33 -4.49
C VAL A 9 -33.49 25.83 -4.22
N PHE A 10 -34.63 25.30 -3.74
CA PHE A 10 -34.81 23.85 -3.54
C PHE A 10 -34.84 23.08 -4.87
N ALA A 11 -35.42 23.66 -5.93
CA ALA A 11 -35.41 23.06 -7.26
C ALA A 11 -34.01 23.03 -7.89
N HIS A 12 -33.17 24.05 -7.68
CA HIS A 12 -31.77 24.04 -8.11
C HIS A 12 -30.92 23.00 -7.35
N LEU A 13 -31.25 22.70 -6.09
CA LEU A 13 -30.59 21.62 -5.33
C LEU A 13 -31.00 20.22 -5.81
N LEU A 14 -32.22 20.05 -6.32
CA LEU A 14 -32.71 18.77 -6.86
C LEU A 14 -32.22 18.49 -8.29
N LEU A 15 -31.98 19.53 -9.09
CA LEU A 15 -31.47 19.38 -10.47
C LEU A 15 -29.95 19.25 -10.55
N ASN A 16 -29.22 19.59 -9.48
CA ASN A 16 -27.81 19.24 -9.30
C ASN A 16 -27.63 17.87 -8.63
N SER A 17 -28.52 16.92 -8.94
CA SER A 17 -28.20 15.50 -8.80
C SER A 17 -27.05 15.22 -9.76
N CYS A 18 -25.81 15.43 -9.30
CA CYS A 18 -24.61 14.91 -9.94
C CYS A 18 -24.86 13.42 -10.21
N ASN A 19 -25.25 13.09 -11.44
CA ASN A 19 -25.07 11.76 -11.99
C ASN A 19 -23.57 11.57 -12.06
N LYS A 20 -22.96 11.17 -10.94
CA LYS A 20 -21.59 10.65 -10.93
C LYS A 20 -21.62 9.46 -11.86
N ASP A 21 -21.04 9.70 -13.02
CA ASP A 21 -20.84 8.83 -14.17
C ASP A 21 -21.04 7.36 -13.80
N LYS A 22 -22.17 6.83 -14.24
CA LYS A 22 -22.26 5.40 -14.45
C LYS A 22 -21.17 5.09 -15.46
N VAL A 23 -20.14 4.37 -15.04
CA VAL A 23 -19.26 3.65 -15.95
C VAL A 23 -20.13 2.60 -16.67
N GLU A 24 -20.90 3.06 -17.65
CA GLU A 24 -21.76 2.24 -18.50
C GLU A 24 -20.85 1.51 -19.49
N GLY A 25 -20.44 0.29 -19.12
CA GLY A 25 -19.55 -0.53 -19.95
C GLY A 25 -18.99 -1.76 -19.25
N CYS A 26 -18.80 -1.68 -17.92
CA CYS A 26 -18.24 -2.78 -17.15
C CYS A 26 -19.31 -3.80 -16.75
N LYS A 27 -19.47 -4.86 -17.55
CA LYS A 27 -20.35 -6.00 -17.22
C LYS A 27 -19.82 -6.81 -16.04
N GLU A 28 -18.51 -6.96 -15.92
CA GLU A 28 -17.86 -7.67 -14.82
C GLU A 28 -16.64 -6.89 -14.32
N LEU A 29 -16.64 -6.61 -13.02
CA LEU A 29 -15.59 -5.86 -12.34
C LEU A 29 -14.64 -6.84 -11.67
N ALA A 30 -13.41 -6.96 -12.17
CA ALA A 30 -12.39 -7.79 -11.56
C ALA A 30 -12.08 -7.29 -10.15
N LYS A 31 -12.10 -8.18 -9.16
CA LYS A 31 -11.78 -7.88 -7.76
C LYS A 31 -10.56 -8.66 -7.32
N ALA A 32 -9.70 -7.99 -6.58
CA ALA A 32 -8.57 -8.63 -5.92
C ALA A 32 -9.08 -9.70 -4.93
N PRO A 33 -8.48 -10.90 -4.91
CA PRO A 33 -8.80 -11.93 -3.93
C PRO A 33 -8.55 -11.44 -2.50
N GLN A 34 -9.42 -11.82 -1.56
CA GLN A 34 -9.29 -11.40 -0.16
C GLN A 34 -7.96 -11.86 0.45
N GLU A 35 -7.50 -13.07 0.12
CA GLU A 35 -6.22 -13.60 0.60
C GLU A 35 -5.00 -12.77 0.21
N PHE A 36 -5.08 -12.00 -0.89
CA PHE A 36 -4.05 -11.04 -1.28
C PHE A 36 -4.19 -9.73 -0.51
N LEU A 37 -5.42 -9.26 -0.29
CA LEU A 37 -5.72 -8.05 0.48
C LEU A 37 -5.36 -8.20 1.97
N ASP A 38 -5.49 -9.40 2.52
CA ASP A 38 -5.20 -9.72 3.93
C ASP A 38 -3.76 -9.38 4.37
N TYR A 39 -2.84 -9.13 3.43
CA TYR A 39 -1.45 -8.77 3.73
C TYR A 39 -1.21 -7.27 3.89
N TRP A 40 -2.08 -6.40 3.36
CA TRP A 40 -1.74 -4.97 3.24
C TRP A 40 -2.95 -4.00 3.19
N HIS A 41 -4.16 -4.49 2.97
CA HIS A 41 -5.38 -3.67 2.87
C HIS A 41 -6.20 -3.76 4.16
N PHE A 42 -5.77 -3.02 5.17
CA PHE A 42 -6.37 -3.03 6.51
C PHE A 42 -7.39 -1.91 6.72
N PRO A 43 -8.37 -2.04 7.63
CA PRO A 43 -9.34 -0.99 7.89
C PRO A 43 -8.70 0.30 8.44
N ASN A 44 -9.32 1.45 8.15
CA ASN A 44 -8.91 2.76 8.66
C ASN A 44 -8.72 2.74 10.19
N GLY A 45 -7.62 3.32 10.66
CA GLY A 45 -7.26 3.40 12.07
C GLY A 45 -6.69 2.11 12.65
N SER A 46 -6.40 1.10 11.81
CA SER A 46 -5.49 0.02 12.19
C SER A 46 -4.08 0.60 12.39
N MET A 47 -3.30 0.02 13.30
CA MET A 47 -1.99 0.56 13.65
C MET A 47 -0.96 -0.52 13.96
N TRP A 48 0.31 -0.15 13.80
CA TRP A 48 1.50 -0.94 14.09
C TRP A 48 2.50 -0.07 14.83
N VAL A 49 3.26 -0.67 15.74
CA VAL A 49 4.39 -0.02 16.41
C VAL A 49 5.63 -0.84 16.09
N TYR A 50 6.60 -0.20 15.45
CA TYR A 50 7.89 -0.78 15.12
C TYR A 50 8.96 -0.22 16.05
N LYS A 51 9.96 -1.04 16.36
CA LYS A 51 11.16 -0.65 17.10
C LYS A 51 12.39 -0.83 16.21
N LEU A 52 13.30 0.13 16.26
CA LEU A 52 14.60 -0.01 15.60
C LEU A 52 15.49 -0.96 16.42
N ASP A 53 15.93 -2.06 15.83
CA ASP A 53 16.71 -3.12 16.51
C ASP A 53 18.00 -2.60 17.18
N SER A 54 18.66 -1.61 16.56
CA SER A 54 19.88 -1.00 17.11
C SER A 54 19.64 0.05 18.20
N SER A 55 18.41 0.24 18.68
CA SER A 55 18.07 1.26 19.68
C SER A 55 16.95 0.80 20.61
N GLU A 56 17.10 1.09 21.90
CA GLU A 56 16.05 0.78 22.90
C GLU A 56 14.88 1.77 22.86
N ASP A 57 15.12 2.99 22.40
CA ASP A 57 14.23 4.15 22.60
C ASP A 57 13.62 4.71 21.31
N ILE A 58 13.94 4.13 20.15
CA ILE A 58 13.45 4.60 18.84
C ILE A 58 12.30 3.71 18.36
N TYR A 59 11.14 4.32 18.20
CA TYR A 59 9.90 3.68 17.76
C TYR A 59 9.24 4.47 16.63
N ASP A 60 8.57 3.74 15.74
CA ASP A 60 7.73 4.30 14.68
C ASP A 60 6.34 3.68 14.77
N THR A 61 5.34 4.52 15.00
CA THR A 61 3.94 4.14 14.97
C THR A 61 3.37 4.42 13.60
N VAL A 62 2.85 3.38 12.96
CA VAL A 62 2.26 3.44 11.64
C VAL A 62 0.76 3.26 11.75
N ILE A 63 -0.02 4.15 11.13
CA ILE A 63 -1.48 4.14 11.20
C ILE A 63 -2.07 4.16 9.79
N VAL A 64 -3.11 3.36 9.55
CA VAL A 64 -3.90 3.46 8.31
C VAL A 64 -4.72 4.75 8.34
N GLU A 65 -4.31 5.76 7.57
CA GLU A 65 -5.09 7.00 7.41
C GLU A 65 -6.38 6.73 6.65
N PHE A 66 -6.27 5.99 5.54
CA PHE A 66 -7.41 5.50 4.81
C PHE A 66 -7.09 4.18 4.12
N SER A 67 -8.16 3.41 3.92
CA SER A 67 -8.16 2.22 3.12
C SER A 67 -9.48 2.17 2.38
N ARG A 68 -9.43 2.17 1.05
CA ARG A 68 -10.62 2.23 0.21
C ARG A 68 -10.47 1.36 -1.02
N ALA A 69 -11.61 1.03 -1.61
CA ALA A 69 -11.68 0.36 -2.90
C ALA A 69 -12.51 1.24 -3.83
N GLU A 70 -11.96 1.60 -4.98
CA GLU A 70 -12.61 2.43 -5.99
C GLU A 70 -12.65 1.71 -7.32
N LYS A 71 -13.66 2.03 -8.14
CA LYS A 71 -13.67 1.57 -9.53
C LYS A 71 -12.57 2.32 -10.26
N GLY A 72 -11.55 1.61 -10.71
CA GLY A 72 -10.47 2.19 -11.49
C GLY A 72 -10.67 1.92 -12.96
N ILE A 73 -10.38 2.94 -13.78
CA ILE A 73 -9.96 2.76 -15.17
C ILE A 73 -8.45 2.91 -15.11
N THR A 74 -7.69 1.81 -15.14
CA THR A 74 -6.22 1.94 -15.14
C THR A 74 -5.71 2.24 -16.55
N ASP A 75 -5.21 3.47 -16.75
CA ASP A 75 -4.59 3.94 -18.00
C ASP A 75 -3.10 3.57 -18.13
N TYR A 76 -2.58 2.66 -17.31
CA TYR A 76 -1.13 2.49 -17.19
C TYR A 76 -0.45 1.96 -18.47
N ASP A 77 -1.21 1.37 -19.40
CA ASP A 77 -0.69 0.92 -20.70
C ASP A 77 -1.10 1.80 -21.90
N GLY A 78 -1.67 2.99 -21.68
CA GLY A 78 -1.97 3.96 -22.75
C GLY A 78 -2.88 3.43 -23.88
N GLY A 79 -3.51 2.28 -23.66
CA GLY A 79 -4.42 1.64 -24.59
C GLY A 79 -5.86 1.97 -24.24
N PRO A 80 -6.76 2.14 -25.23
CA PRO A 80 -8.17 2.50 -25.03
C PRO A 80 -9.03 1.39 -24.38
N ASN A 81 -8.43 0.46 -23.64
CA ASN A 81 -9.13 -0.63 -23.00
C ASN A 81 -9.41 -0.31 -21.54
N GLU A 82 -10.55 0.37 -21.34
CA GLU A 82 -11.27 0.50 -20.07
C GLU A 82 -10.99 -0.69 -19.14
N GLY A 83 -10.11 -0.47 -18.17
CA GLY A 83 -9.95 -1.35 -17.03
C GLY A 83 -11.29 -1.44 -16.29
N CYS A 84 -11.83 -2.65 -16.14
CA CYS A 84 -12.99 -2.91 -15.30
C CYS A 84 -12.48 -3.65 -14.07
N GLU A 85 -11.73 -2.95 -13.23
CA GLU A 85 -11.19 -3.51 -12.00
C GLU A 85 -11.46 -2.62 -10.78
N MET A 86 -11.58 -3.26 -9.62
CA MET A 86 -11.49 -2.57 -8.35
C MET A 86 -10.02 -2.27 -8.06
N VAL A 87 -9.71 -0.99 -7.87
CA VAL A 87 -8.44 -0.52 -7.36
C VAL A 87 -8.56 -0.37 -5.85
N TYR A 88 -7.73 -1.09 -5.11
CA TYR A 88 -7.62 -0.97 -3.68
C TYR A 88 -6.47 -0.03 -3.35
N LEU A 89 -6.69 0.89 -2.42
CA LEU A 89 -5.75 1.93 -2.02
C LEU A 89 -5.63 1.90 -0.49
N THR A 90 -4.40 1.93 0.01
CA THR A 90 -4.08 2.10 1.43
C THR A 90 -3.07 3.22 1.57
N ARG A 91 -3.33 4.17 2.47
CA ARG A 91 -2.35 5.16 2.90
C ARG A 91 -2.02 4.95 4.36
N LEU A 92 -0.72 4.90 4.65
CA LEU A 92 -0.17 4.82 5.99
C LEU A 92 0.46 6.15 6.39
N ILE A 93 0.39 6.51 7.67
CA ILE A 93 1.09 7.63 8.29
C ILE A 93 2.08 7.07 9.31
N HIS A 94 3.31 7.56 9.28
CA HIS A 94 4.38 7.23 10.21
C HIS A 94 4.57 8.34 11.25
N SER A 95 4.80 7.98 12.51
CA SER A 95 5.10 8.95 13.56
C SER A 95 6.54 9.44 13.51
N ASP A 96 7.46 8.59 13.05
CA ASP A 96 8.88 8.93 12.97
C ASP A 96 9.21 9.75 11.71
N THR A 97 9.07 11.06 11.80
CA THR A 97 9.37 11.95 10.67
C THR A 97 10.86 12.11 10.40
N ILE A 98 11.75 11.74 11.33
CA ILE A 98 13.20 11.87 11.18
C ILE A 98 13.70 10.73 10.30
N PHE A 99 13.27 9.50 10.62
CA PHE A 99 13.57 8.35 9.79
C PHE A 99 12.81 8.35 8.47
N HIS A 100 11.67 9.02 8.36
CA HIS A 100 10.91 9.18 7.12
C HIS A 100 11.03 10.60 6.53
N THR A 101 12.25 11.11 6.55
CA THR A 101 12.62 12.39 5.93
C THR A 101 12.55 12.34 4.40
N HIS A 102 11.83 13.29 3.81
CA HIS A 102 11.77 13.50 2.36
C HIS A 102 12.98 14.23 1.78
N PRO A 103 13.22 14.12 0.47
CA PRO A 103 14.10 15.02 -0.26
C PRO A 103 13.72 16.49 0.01
N LYS A 104 14.73 17.32 0.20
CA LYS A 104 14.57 18.76 0.45
C LYS A 104 13.71 19.40 -0.65
N GLY A 105 12.58 20.00 -0.27
CA GLY A 105 11.67 20.71 -1.19
C GLY A 105 10.39 19.95 -1.57
N ALA A 106 10.22 18.70 -1.13
CA ALA A 106 8.93 18.01 -1.28
C ALA A 106 7.84 18.69 -0.43
N PRO A 107 6.57 18.74 -0.90
CA PRO A 107 5.45 19.22 -0.10
C PRO A 107 5.33 18.49 1.24
N ASP A 108 4.96 19.21 2.29
CA ASP A 108 4.84 18.66 3.64
C ASP A 108 3.85 17.49 3.74
N PHE A 109 2.85 17.43 2.87
CA PHE A 109 1.88 16.35 2.88
C PHE A 109 2.45 14.99 2.47
N TYR A 110 3.64 14.93 1.87
CA TYR A 110 4.30 13.65 1.59
C TYR A 110 5.09 13.14 2.79
N LYS A 111 5.43 14.02 3.76
CA LYS A 111 6.21 13.61 4.93
C LYS A 111 5.52 12.46 5.64
N SER A 112 6.27 11.36 5.81
CA SER A 112 5.85 10.22 6.62
C SER A 112 4.63 9.47 6.09
N HIS A 113 4.42 9.42 4.78
CA HIS A 113 3.35 8.60 4.19
C HIS A 113 3.87 7.46 3.33
N SER A 114 3.21 6.29 3.42
CA SER A 114 3.37 5.21 2.45
C SER A 114 2.04 4.98 1.76
N ASP A 115 2.07 4.94 0.43
CA ASP A 115 0.87 4.84 -0.41
C ASP A 115 0.91 3.55 -1.22
N PHE A 116 0.03 2.62 -0.91
CA PHE A 116 -0.07 1.35 -1.61
C PHE A 116 -1.31 1.31 -2.50
N ARG A 117 -1.17 0.70 -3.67
CA ARG A 117 -2.29 0.46 -4.57
C ARG A 117 -2.18 -0.89 -5.28
N THR A 118 -3.31 -1.40 -5.75
CA THR A 118 -3.33 -2.57 -6.63
C THR A 118 -3.27 -2.22 -8.10
N PHE A 119 -2.69 -3.14 -8.87
CA PHE A 119 -2.91 -3.24 -10.31
C PHE A 119 -3.34 -4.66 -10.69
N TYR A 120 -4.14 -4.78 -11.75
CA TYR A 120 -4.54 -6.05 -12.32
C TYR A 120 -3.99 -6.18 -13.74
N GLY A 121 -3.09 -7.13 -13.95
CA GLY A 121 -2.55 -7.44 -15.27
C GLY A 121 -3.49 -8.33 -16.05
N LYS A 122 -4.31 -7.77 -16.95
CA LYS A 122 -5.26 -8.56 -17.77
C LYS A 122 -4.58 -9.68 -18.57
N SER A 123 -3.38 -9.44 -19.10
CA SER A 123 -2.60 -10.41 -19.88
C SER A 123 -2.03 -11.55 -19.03
N THR A 124 -1.73 -11.28 -17.76
CA THR A 124 -1.14 -12.26 -16.84
C THR A 124 -2.18 -12.93 -15.94
N GLY A 125 -3.35 -12.34 -15.80
CA GLY A 125 -4.37 -12.75 -14.82
C GLY A 125 -3.94 -12.50 -13.37
N SER A 126 -2.92 -11.66 -13.15
CA SER A 126 -2.31 -11.46 -11.83
C SER A 126 -2.66 -10.09 -11.24
N TRP A 127 -2.81 -10.06 -9.92
CA TRP A 127 -2.82 -8.83 -9.14
C TRP A 127 -1.39 -8.42 -8.75
N SER A 128 -1.14 -7.16 -8.50
CA SER A 128 0.11 -6.70 -7.91
C SER A 128 -0.12 -5.65 -6.85
N LEU A 129 0.74 -5.65 -5.83
CA LEU A 129 0.84 -4.54 -4.89
C LEU A 129 1.92 -3.57 -5.37
N TYR A 130 1.58 -2.30 -5.46
CA TYR A 130 2.48 -1.24 -5.89
C TYR A 130 2.59 -0.17 -4.81
N ASP A 131 3.81 0.22 -4.48
CA ASP A 131 4.11 1.40 -3.65
C ASP A 131 4.22 2.61 -4.57
N ASN A 132 3.45 3.67 -4.32
CA ASN A 132 3.46 4.91 -5.09
C ASN A 132 4.61 5.85 -4.71
N GLY A 133 5.54 5.43 -3.86
CA GLY A 133 6.73 6.20 -3.51
C GLY A 133 6.44 7.39 -2.60
N GLY A 134 5.47 7.21 -1.70
CA GLY A 134 5.03 8.25 -0.77
C GLY A 134 6.15 8.79 0.10
N ASP A 135 7.12 7.95 0.53
CA ASP A 135 8.23 8.30 1.41
C ASP A 135 9.64 8.18 0.79
N GLY A 136 9.72 7.64 -0.44
CA GLY A 136 10.97 7.35 -1.15
C GLY A 136 11.90 6.32 -0.49
N LYS A 137 11.47 5.60 0.57
CA LYS A 137 12.33 4.69 1.36
C LYS A 137 11.94 3.22 1.24
N TYR A 138 10.65 2.90 1.10
CA TYR A 138 10.26 1.53 0.75
C TYR A 138 10.68 1.25 -0.69
N LEU A 139 10.11 1.97 -1.66
CA LEU A 139 10.55 1.95 -3.05
C LEU A 139 10.51 3.36 -3.63
N MET A 140 11.41 3.63 -4.57
CA MET A 140 11.14 4.66 -5.56
C MET A 140 10.05 4.11 -6.48
N ALA A 141 8.78 4.28 -6.10
CA ALA A 141 7.58 3.94 -6.87
C ALA A 141 7.66 2.61 -7.68
N GLY A 142 7.15 1.50 -7.14
CA GLY A 142 7.32 0.20 -7.79
C GLY A 142 6.41 -0.91 -7.29
N THR A 143 6.33 -1.99 -8.08
CA THR A 143 5.64 -3.22 -7.70
C THR A 143 6.43 -3.93 -6.60
N LEU A 144 5.78 -4.22 -5.47
CA LEU A 144 6.33 -5.00 -4.37
C LEU A 144 6.27 -6.50 -4.65
N PHE A 145 5.09 -7.04 -4.99
CA PHE A 145 4.87 -8.45 -5.26
C PHE A 145 3.58 -8.70 -6.05
N TRP A 146 3.42 -9.93 -6.57
CA TRP A 146 2.25 -10.36 -7.33
C TRP A 146 1.40 -11.44 -6.66
N TYR A 147 0.13 -11.36 -7.04
CA TYR A 147 -1.02 -12.21 -6.84
C TYR A 147 -1.37 -13.16 -8.00
N PRO A 148 -1.27 -14.50 -8.02
CA PRO A 148 -0.80 -15.43 -7.00
C PRO A 148 0.71 -15.45 -6.85
N PHE A 149 1.15 -15.79 -5.64
CA PHE A 149 2.57 -15.86 -5.29
C PHE A 149 3.31 -16.97 -6.05
N LYS A 150 4.47 -16.64 -6.62
CA LYS A 150 5.33 -17.61 -7.30
C LYS A 150 6.77 -17.43 -6.81
N GLU A 151 7.28 -18.40 -6.05
CA GLU A 151 8.64 -18.35 -5.51
C GLU A 151 9.67 -18.12 -6.63
N GLY A 152 10.61 -17.20 -6.38
CA GLY A 152 11.63 -16.81 -7.33
C GLY A 152 11.19 -15.77 -8.36
N GLU A 153 9.92 -15.36 -8.37
CA GLU A 153 9.44 -14.26 -9.22
C GLU A 153 10.10 -12.93 -8.83
N ILE A 154 10.45 -12.11 -9.84
CA ILE A 154 11.20 -10.86 -9.66
C ILE A 154 10.39 -9.68 -10.20
N ALA A 155 9.98 -8.78 -9.31
CA ALA A 155 9.38 -7.48 -9.61
C ALA A 155 10.44 -6.50 -10.06
N LYS A 156 10.48 -6.29 -11.37
CA LYS A 156 11.31 -5.28 -12.00
C LYS A 156 10.69 -3.90 -11.76
N GLY A 157 11.30 -3.13 -10.87
CA GLY A 157 11.05 -1.70 -10.70
C GLY A 157 12.04 -0.86 -11.48
N ASN A 158 11.80 0.45 -11.54
CA ASN A 158 12.68 1.39 -12.25
C ASN A 158 14.09 1.47 -11.64
N SER A 159 14.21 1.23 -10.33
CA SER A 159 15.47 1.34 -9.58
C SER A 159 15.86 0.06 -8.85
N THR A 160 14.99 -0.94 -8.82
CA THR A 160 15.10 -2.06 -7.89
C THR A 160 14.37 -3.28 -8.41
N ASP A 161 15.08 -4.41 -8.43
CA ASP A 161 14.49 -5.72 -8.59
C ASP A 161 14.13 -6.29 -7.21
N ILE A 162 12.87 -6.68 -7.03
CA ILE A 162 12.36 -7.29 -5.80
C ILE A 162 12.06 -8.74 -6.08
N LYS A 163 12.73 -9.63 -5.36
CA LYS A 163 12.52 -11.06 -5.43
C LYS A 163 11.52 -11.49 -4.36
N PHE A 164 10.50 -12.24 -4.76
CA PHE A 164 9.69 -13.02 -3.83
C PHE A 164 10.40 -14.33 -3.51
N ASN A 165 10.79 -14.50 -2.25
CA ASN A 165 11.54 -15.67 -1.78
C ASN A 165 10.63 -16.80 -1.27
N GLY A 166 9.31 -16.62 -1.30
CA GLY A 166 8.36 -17.64 -0.87
C GLY A 166 7.50 -17.22 0.32
N LEU A 167 6.59 -18.11 0.69
CA LEU A 167 5.85 -18.07 1.94
C LEU A 167 6.64 -18.85 2.99
N ILE A 168 6.90 -18.21 4.13
CA ILE A 168 7.67 -18.79 5.23
C ILE A 168 6.86 -18.75 6.53
N THR A 169 7.32 -19.53 7.52
CA THR A 169 6.96 -19.33 8.92
C THR A 169 7.92 -18.30 9.52
N PHE A 170 7.39 -17.15 9.94
CA PHE A 170 8.15 -16.13 10.64
C PHE A 170 8.05 -16.37 12.15
N SER A 171 9.20 -16.43 12.83
CA SER A 171 9.26 -16.61 14.28
C SER A 171 9.61 -15.30 14.96
N SER A 172 8.81 -14.93 15.95
CA SER A 172 9.02 -13.76 16.81
C SER A 172 8.86 -14.15 18.26
N ASP A 173 9.73 -13.64 19.15
CA ASP A 173 9.58 -13.82 20.59
C ASP A 173 8.25 -13.24 21.12
N LYS A 174 7.71 -12.24 20.42
CA LYS A 174 6.52 -11.51 20.86
C LYS A 174 5.21 -12.07 20.33
N PHE A 175 5.24 -12.63 19.12
CA PHE A 175 4.03 -13.13 18.43
C PHE A 175 4.03 -14.64 18.17
N GLY A 176 5.11 -15.33 18.55
CA GLY A 176 5.29 -16.75 18.25
C GLY A 176 5.58 -17.00 16.77
N ALA A 177 5.20 -18.19 16.30
CA ALA A 177 5.32 -18.59 14.90
C ALA A 177 4.10 -18.11 14.10
N ILE A 178 4.36 -17.47 12.96
CA ILE A 178 3.34 -16.92 12.06
C ILE A 178 3.56 -17.51 10.66
N ASP A 179 2.69 -18.43 10.27
CA ASP A 179 2.71 -19.06 8.96
C ASP A 179 2.23 -18.13 7.84
N ASN A 180 2.53 -18.52 6.60
CA ASN A 180 2.15 -17.79 5.38
C ASN A 180 2.66 -16.34 5.37
N THR A 181 3.85 -16.10 5.90
CA THR A 181 4.53 -14.79 5.82
C THR A 181 5.22 -14.66 4.47
N ILE A 182 4.89 -13.62 3.71
CA ILE A 182 5.61 -13.25 2.47
C ILE A 182 7.01 -12.80 2.85
N PHE A 183 8.03 -13.40 2.22
CA PHE A 183 9.41 -12.93 2.33
C PHE A 183 9.87 -12.30 1.01
N LEU A 184 10.16 -11.00 1.03
CA LEU A 184 10.72 -10.25 -0.09
C LEU A 184 12.17 -9.88 0.17
N SER A 185 12.98 -9.87 -0.88
CA SER A 185 14.31 -9.27 -0.85
C SER A 185 14.54 -8.38 -2.06
N SER A 186 15.36 -7.34 -1.91
CA SER A 186 15.75 -6.48 -3.01
C SER A 186 17.22 -6.69 -3.37
N ASN A 187 17.51 -6.66 -4.67
CA ASN A 187 18.88 -6.68 -5.19
C ASN A 187 19.32 -5.26 -5.54
N ILE A 188 19.42 -4.39 -4.54
CA ILE A 188 19.92 -3.02 -4.72
C ILE A 188 21.40 -2.98 -4.33
N THR A 189 22.25 -2.58 -5.26
CA THR A 189 23.62 -2.18 -4.94
C THR A 189 23.54 -0.95 -4.03
N PRO A 190 24.23 -0.90 -2.87
CA PRO A 190 24.13 0.22 -1.93
C PRO A 190 24.46 1.56 -2.60
N SER A 191 23.44 2.25 -3.13
CA SER A 191 23.51 3.66 -3.43
C SER A 191 23.21 4.43 -2.14
N HIS A 192 23.47 5.74 -2.12
CA HIS A 192 23.42 6.56 -0.91
C HIS A 192 22.00 6.74 -0.30
N SER A 193 21.01 5.97 -0.75
CA SER A 193 19.63 5.97 -0.27
C SER A 193 19.31 4.73 0.57
N LYS A 194 18.58 4.96 1.67
CA LYS A 194 18.02 3.89 2.52
C LYS A 194 16.90 3.20 1.74
N HIS A 195 17.16 2.00 1.23
CA HIS A 195 16.15 1.16 0.58
C HIS A 195 15.93 -0.11 1.41
N PHE A 196 14.73 -0.68 1.38
CA PHE A 196 14.57 -2.00 1.99
C PHE A 196 15.43 -3.02 1.25
N LYS A 197 16.06 -3.92 2.01
CA LYS A 197 16.82 -5.09 1.59
C LYS A 197 16.02 -6.37 1.79
N GLU A 198 15.34 -6.49 2.94
CA GLU A 198 14.48 -7.63 3.28
C GLU A 198 13.17 -7.10 3.89
N MET A 199 12.04 -7.70 3.53
CA MET A 199 10.72 -7.37 4.07
C MET A 199 9.93 -8.64 4.33
N PHE A 200 9.29 -8.69 5.50
CA PHE A 200 8.46 -9.82 5.94
C PHE A 200 7.04 -9.32 6.17
N ILE A 201 6.06 -9.89 5.47
CA ILE A 201 4.66 -9.45 5.52
C ILE A 201 3.77 -10.63 5.89
N ALA A 202 3.16 -10.58 7.08
CA ALA A 202 2.29 -11.63 7.59
C ALA A 202 0.82 -11.39 7.21
N LYS A 203 0.12 -12.48 6.92
CA LYS A 203 -1.32 -12.44 6.65
C LYS A 203 -2.09 -11.97 7.87
N ASN A 204 -3.08 -11.09 7.68
CA ASN A 204 -3.91 -10.46 8.71
C ASN A 204 -3.16 -9.57 9.71
N ILE A 205 -1.86 -9.35 9.52
CA ILE A 205 -1.06 -8.49 10.39
C ILE A 205 -0.44 -7.37 9.56
N GLY A 206 0.25 -7.67 8.47
CA GLY A 206 0.98 -6.68 7.67
C GLY A 206 2.49 -6.85 7.80
N ILE A 207 3.24 -5.75 7.69
CA ILE A 207 4.70 -5.79 7.76
C ILE A 207 5.12 -6.19 9.18
N MET A 208 5.91 -7.24 9.30
CA MET A 208 6.44 -7.77 10.56
C MET A 208 7.87 -7.28 10.82
N LYS A 209 8.66 -7.18 9.76
CA LYS A 209 10.08 -6.85 9.82
C LYS A 209 10.52 -6.21 8.52
N LEU A 210 11.37 -5.20 8.64
CA LEU A 210 11.95 -4.47 7.53
C LEU A 210 13.43 -4.21 7.79
N LYS A 211 14.29 -4.69 6.91
CA LYS A 211 15.74 -4.46 6.98
C LYS A 211 16.16 -3.60 5.81
N TYR A 212 16.96 -2.58 6.07
CA TYR A 212 17.44 -1.64 5.06
C TYR A 212 18.86 -1.96 4.57
N THR A 213 19.23 -1.40 3.42
CA THR A 213 20.56 -1.54 2.81
C THR A 213 21.69 -0.98 3.67
N ASN A 214 21.41 -0.03 4.56
CA ASN A 214 22.36 0.53 5.53
C ASN A 214 22.51 -0.31 6.81
N GLY A 215 21.81 -1.45 6.92
CA GLY A 215 21.86 -2.36 8.07
C GLY A 215 20.82 -2.08 9.16
N GLU A 216 20.11 -0.94 9.12
CA GLU A 216 19.01 -0.68 10.06
C GLU A 216 17.91 -1.73 9.89
N THR A 217 17.37 -2.21 11.00
CA THR A 217 16.29 -3.20 11.03
C THR A 217 15.18 -2.70 11.94
N TRP A 218 13.96 -2.67 11.41
CA TRP A 218 12.76 -2.34 12.15
C TRP A 218 11.93 -3.60 12.32
N GLU A 219 11.52 -3.86 13.56
CA GLU A 219 10.72 -5.03 13.90
C GLU A 219 9.41 -4.61 14.55
N LEU A 220 8.33 -5.30 14.20
CA LEU A 220 7.03 -5.09 14.79
C LEU A 220 7.08 -5.49 16.26
N VAL A 221 6.64 -4.58 17.13
CA VAL A 221 6.51 -4.85 18.57
C VAL A 221 5.08 -4.78 19.04
N ASP A 222 4.18 -4.07 18.36
CA ASP A 222 2.77 -4.09 18.74
C ASP A 222 1.89 -3.80 17.53
N TYR A 223 0.64 -4.25 17.54
CA TYR A 223 -0.31 -3.91 16.50
C TYR A 223 -1.75 -4.01 16.97
N LYS A 224 -2.62 -3.28 16.27
CA LYS A 224 -4.07 -3.33 16.47
C LYS A 224 -4.76 -3.21 15.12
N ILE A 225 -5.37 -4.30 14.67
CA ILE A 225 -6.23 -4.29 13.49
C ILE A 225 -7.66 -3.93 13.91
N LYS A 226 -8.24 -2.93 13.25
CA LYS A 226 -9.64 -2.55 13.46
C LYS A 226 -10.57 -3.61 12.86
N LYS A 227 -11.75 -3.73 13.45
CA LYS A 227 -12.84 -4.59 12.94
C LYS A 227 -13.89 -3.73 12.25
#